data_AF-A0A843WDB2-F1
#
_entry.id   AF-A0A843WDB2-F1
#
_cell.length_a   1.000
_cell.length_b   1.000
_cell.length_c   1.000
_cell.angle_alpha   90.00
_cell.angle_beta   90.00
_cell.angle_gamma   90.00
#
_symmetry.space_group_name_H-M   'P 1'
#
loop_
_entity.id
_entity.type
_entity.pdbx_description
1 polymer ?
#
loop_
_entity_poly.entity_id
_entity_poly.type
_entity_poly.pdbx_seq_one_letter_code
_entity_poly.pdbx_strand_id
1 'polypeptide(L)'
;MVIRFKLPTMGTILLVLLVGLFSAGTASADGIAHIHPHPRMLSLVQQQPLVLEYHNGALLKGNYSLTLLWYGSFSPAQRAIIVDFFNSLSTPIPTAGKKVPPTVASWWRTTESYKSGATAISVGRQVLMDRYPLGKTLTPRNIRLLATPGRHKNIITVVLTAADVSVEGFCMSSCGSHGSARLPWSKTRGARFPYIWVGNSATQCPGQCAWPFHRPIYGPQSPPLVAPNRDVGIDGMVINLATLVAGTVTNPYDQGFFQGPKEAPLEAVSACTGMFGSGAFPGYPGNVLTDPVTKASYNAVGIRLRKYLLPAMWNPKTSQCATLGGAHLLIRGELCEASWPRLESETDQALKRKGQHTLKRDAKDGSVPRPKTARTREYGKGEGVRGIGRWAPSPSMAVEPVGHLT
;
A
#
# COMPACT_ATOMS: atom_id res chain seq x y z
N MET A 1 -35.73 53.89 22.50
CA MET A 1 -35.53 53.20 23.79
C MET A 1 -34.08 52.77 23.86
N VAL A 2 -33.25 53.43 24.66
CA VAL A 2 -31.78 53.29 24.62
C VAL A 2 -31.33 52.21 25.59
N ILE A 3 -30.76 51.12 25.07
CA ILE A 3 -30.21 50.02 25.87
C ILE A 3 -28.71 50.29 26.10
N ARG A 4 -28.34 50.60 27.34
CA ARG A 4 -26.93 50.76 27.76
C ARG A 4 -26.37 49.41 28.25
N PHE A 5 -25.29 48.94 27.63
CA PHE A 5 -24.47 47.87 28.17
C PHE A 5 -23.66 48.36 29.39
N LYS A 6 -23.53 47.52 30.42
CA LYS A 6 -22.56 47.68 31.51
C LYS A 6 -21.55 46.52 31.45
N LEU A 7 -20.27 46.84 31.40
CA LEU A 7 -19.18 45.90 31.73
C LEU A 7 -18.85 46.01 33.22
N PRO A 8 -18.48 44.92 33.90
CA PRO A 8 -17.83 44.98 35.21
C PRO A 8 -16.32 45.24 35.07
N THR A 9 -15.79 46.07 35.98
CA THR A 9 -14.39 46.51 36.02
C THR A 9 -13.49 45.56 36.81
N MET A 10 -12.20 45.49 36.44
CA MET A 10 -11.17 44.81 37.22
C MET A 10 -10.91 45.51 38.57
N GLY A 11 -10.57 44.73 39.60
CA GLY A 11 -10.07 45.20 40.88
C GLY A 11 -8.80 44.43 41.28
N THR A 12 -7.79 45.15 41.76
CA THR A 12 -6.43 44.67 42.06
C THR A 12 -6.15 44.78 43.57
N ILE A 13 -4.93 44.40 44.03
CA ILE A 13 -4.37 44.61 45.40
C ILE A 13 -4.89 43.54 46.41
N LEU A 14 -4.12 42.91 47.31
CA LEU A 14 -2.87 43.30 48.02
C LEU A 14 -1.85 42.15 48.18
N LEU A 15 -0.56 42.52 48.29
CA LEU A 15 0.58 41.67 48.62
C LEU A 15 0.90 41.78 50.13
N VAL A 16 1.17 40.67 50.84
CA VAL A 16 1.71 40.71 52.22
C VAL A 16 3.01 39.90 52.32
N LEU A 17 4.10 40.62 52.60
CA LEU A 17 5.40 40.09 52.98
C LEU A 17 5.56 40.23 54.50
N LEU A 18 6.01 39.17 55.18
CA LEU A 18 6.58 39.25 56.53
C LEU A 18 7.86 38.41 56.59
N VAL A 19 8.90 38.96 57.22
CA VAL A 19 10.26 38.40 57.30
C VAL A 19 10.73 38.42 58.75
N GLY A 20 11.36 37.32 59.18
CA GLY A 20 12.21 37.25 60.38
C GLY A 20 11.60 36.54 61.59
N LEU A 21 12.40 35.94 62.49
CA LEU A 21 13.83 35.64 62.43
C LEU A 21 14.16 34.53 63.47
N PHE A 22 14.99 33.55 63.09
CA PHE A 22 15.81 32.64 63.93
C PHE A 22 15.25 31.92 65.18
N SER A 23 15.47 30.61 65.22
CA SER A 23 16.04 29.92 66.39
C SER A 23 16.89 28.73 65.90
N ALA A 24 18.06 28.53 66.51
CA ALA A 24 19.01 27.49 66.12
C ALA A 24 18.64 26.12 66.74
N GLY A 25 18.77 25.05 65.95
CA GLY A 25 18.63 23.67 66.39
C GLY A 25 19.75 22.82 65.78
N THR A 26 20.47 22.08 66.61
CA THR A 26 21.71 21.38 66.23
C THR A 26 21.46 19.98 65.65
N ALA A 27 22.21 19.67 64.59
CA ALA A 27 22.75 18.36 64.23
C ALA A 27 21.87 17.09 64.36
N SER A 28 21.57 16.51 63.19
CA SER A 28 21.96 15.12 62.93
C SER A 28 22.34 14.98 61.45
N ALA A 29 23.40 14.23 61.17
CA ALA A 29 23.78 13.84 59.82
C ALA A 29 23.38 12.38 59.63
N ASP A 30 22.57 12.08 58.61
CA ASP A 30 22.44 10.75 58.04
C ASP A 30 21.71 10.79 56.68
N GLY A 31 22.15 9.94 55.74
CA GLY A 31 21.37 9.54 54.57
C GLY A 31 21.36 10.48 53.34
N ILE A 32 22.44 10.50 52.56
CA ILE A 32 22.35 10.84 51.13
C ILE A 32 21.66 9.66 50.41
N ALA A 33 20.33 9.72 50.32
CA ALA A 33 19.57 8.82 49.48
C ALA A 33 19.74 9.24 48.00
N HIS A 34 20.64 8.56 47.28
CA HIS A 34 20.69 8.68 45.82
C HIS A 34 19.36 8.22 45.22
N ILE A 35 18.54 9.17 44.76
CA ILE A 35 17.34 8.88 43.99
C ILE A 35 17.79 8.33 42.63
N HIS A 36 17.92 7.01 42.54
CA HIS A 36 18.08 6.35 41.26
C HIS A 36 16.81 6.59 40.43
N PRO A 37 16.91 7.16 39.21
CA PRO A 37 15.79 7.19 38.31
C PRO A 37 15.51 5.75 37.88
N HIS A 38 14.49 5.12 38.46
CA HIS A 38 14.00 3.84 37.96
C HIS A 38 13.67 4.01 36.47
N PRO A 39 14.33 3.27 35.55
CA PRO A 39 13.91 3.27 34.18
C PRO A 39 12.48 2.75 34.16
N ARG A 40 11.52 3.61 33.80
CA ARG A 40 10.15 3.17 33.50
C ARG A 40 10.27 2.19 32.34
N MET A 41 10.27 0.89 32.65
CA MET A 41 10.16 -0.12 31.62
C MET A 41 8.88 0.18 30.85
N LEU A 42 9.03 0.47 29.56
CA LEU A 42 7.91 0.46 28.64
C LEU A 42 7.44 -0.99 28.56
N SER A 43 6.48 -1.34 29.42
CA SER A 43 5.83 -2.64 29.37
C SER A 43 5.27 -2.81 27.96
N LEU A 44 5.74 -3.85 27.27
CA LEU A 44 5.18 -4.27 26.01
C LEU A 44 3.76 -4.75 26.31
N VAL A 45 2.78 -3.85 26.09
CA VAL A 45 1.36 -4.20 26.22
C VAL A 45 1.13 -5.41 25.34
N GLN A 46 0.83 -6.55 25.96
CA GLN A 46 0.63 -7.79 25.25
C GLN A 46 -0.65 -7.66 24.42
N GLN A 47 -0.47 -7.30 23.15
CA GLN A 47 -1.57 -7.18 22.21
C GLN A 47 -2.26 -8.54 22.10
N GLN A 48 -3.60 -8.53 22.08
CA GLN A 48 -4.36 -9.73 21.77
C GLN A 48 -3.86 -10.28 20.41
N PRO A 49 -3.64 -11.60 20.29
CA PRO A 49 -3.26 -12.18 19.01
C PRO A 49 -4.21 -11.76 17.89
N LEU A 50 -3.64 -11.21 16.81
CA LEU A 50 -4.40 -10.74 15.66
C LEU A 50 -4.80 -11.94 14.80
N VAL A 51 -6.03 -12.42 15.00
CA VAL A 51 -6.62 -13.56 14.31
C VAL A 51 -7.97 -13.13 13.75
N LEU A 52 -8.04 -12.99 12.42
CA LEU A 52 -9.31 -12.72 11.75
C LEU A 52 -10.11 -14.03 11.67
N GLU A 53 -11.05 -14.19 12.59
CA GLU A 53 -11.97 -15.34 12.61
C GLU A 53 -12.93 -15.28 11.42
N TYR A 54 -13.34 -16.46 10.94
CA TYR A 54 -14.32 -16.59 9.86
C TYR A 54 -15.69 -16.95 10.44
N HIS A 55 -16.63 -16.01 10.35
CA HIS A 55 -17.96 -16.08 10.97
C HIS A 55 -19.02 -16.78 10.08
N ASN A 56 -18.57 -17.68 9.19
CA ASN A 56 -19.39 -18.54 8.32
C ASN A 56 -20.35 -17.84 7.33
N GLY A 57 -20.29 -16.53 7.20
CA GLY A 57 -21.04 -15.75 6.20
C GLY A 57 -20.42 -15.79 4.79
N ALA A 58 -21.21 -15.32 3.82
CA ALA A 58 -20.81 -15.36 2.42
C ALA A 58 -19.58 -14.48 2.10
N LEU A 59 -18.74 -14.95 1.18
CA LEU A 59 -17.58 -14.26 0.62
C LEU A 59 -17.81 -13.98 -0.87
N LEU A 60 -17.25 -12.90 -1.41
CA LEU A 60 -17.41 -12.59 -2.83
C LEU A 60 -16.34 -13.33 -3.66
N LYS A 61 -16.64 -14.57 -4.06
CA LYS A 61 -15.78 -15.39 -4.94
C LYS A 61 -16.35 -15.48 -6.37
N GLY A 62 -15.47 -15.59 -7.37
CA GLY A 62 -15.81 -15.54 -8.80
C GLY A 62 -15.65 -14.15 -9.42
N ASN A 63 -16.36 -13.90 -10.52
CA ASN A 63 -16.20 -12.68 -11.32
C ASN A 63 -17.17 -11.58 -10.85
N TYR A 64 -16.64 -10.41 -10.49
CA TYR A 64 -17.39 -9.22 -10.11
C TYR A 64 -17.05 -8.02 -11.01
N SER A 65 -18.05 -7.17 -11.24
CA SER A 65 -17.89 -5.92 -11.98
C SER A 65 -18.10 -4.72 -11.07
N LEU A 66 -17.21 -3.74 -11.14
CA LEU A 66 -17.32 -2.49 -10.38
C LEU A 66 -18.09 -1.46 -11.19
N THR A 67 -19.15 -0.89 -10.61
CA THR A 67 -19.76 0.34 -11.09
C THR A 67 -19.13 1.52 -10.35
N LEU A 68 -18.35 2.34 -11.04
CA LEU A 68 -17.69 3.50 -10.44
C LEU A 68 -18.58 4.74 -10.58
N LEU A 69 -19.02 5.32 -9.47
CA LEU A 69 -19.77 6.58 -9.44
C LEU A 69 -18.85 7.70 -8.95
N TRP A 70 -18.58 8.66 -9.81
CA TRP A 70 -17.73 9.82 -9.57
C TRP A 70 -18.60 11.01 -9.21
N TYR A 71 -18.63 11.38 -7.93
CA TYR A 71 -19.43 12.48 -7.41
C TYR A 71 -18.56 13.71 -7.13
N GLY A 72 -18.79 14.80 -7.86
CA GLY A 72 -18.00 16.02 -7.81
C GLY A 72 -16.83 16.09 -8.80
N SER A 73 -15.96 17.08 -8.62
CA SER A 73 -14.98 17.51 -9.64
C SER A 73 -13.72 16.64 -9.66
N PHE A 74 -13.76 15.52 -10.40
CA PHE A 74 -12.58 14.69 -10.71
C PHE A 74 -12.00 15.01 -12.08
N SER A 75 -10.70 15.30 -12.16
CA SER A 75 -10.01 15.44 -13.44
C SER A 75 -9.87 14.10 -14.18
N PRO A 76 -9.74 14.09 -15.53
CA PRO A 76 -9.50 12.86 -16.28
C PRO A 76 -8.28 12.06 -15.79
N ALA A 77 -7.21 12.75 -15.37
CA ALA A 77 -6.01 12.13 -14.83
C ALA A 77 -6.26 11.44 -13.48
N GLN A 78 -7.03 12.08 -12.59
CA GLN A 78 -7.44 11.51 -11.30
C GLN A 78 -8.27 10.24 -11.48
N ARG A 79 -9.24 10.26 -12.42
CA ARG A 79 -10.04 9.08 -12.75
C ARG A 79 -9.17 7.95 -13.31
N ALA A 80 -8.22 8.27 -14.18
CA ALA A 80 -7.33 7.28 -14.79
C ALA A 80 -6.49 6.51 -13.76
N ILE A 81 -5.98 7.17 -12.71
CA ILE A 81 -5.19 6.49 -11.65
C ILE A 81 -5.98 5.38 -10.96
N ILE A 82 -7.23 5.67 -10.57
CA ILE A 82 -8.13 4.73 -9.87
C ILE A 82 -8.65 3.65 -10.83
N VAL A 83 -8.97 3.99 -12.08
CA VAL A 83 -9.39 2.99 -13.09
C VAL A 83 -8.25 2.04 -13.45
N ASP A 84 -7.03 2.57 -13.63
CA ASP A 84 -5.84 1.74 -13.83
C ASP A 84 -5.60 0.84 -12.60
N PHE A 85 -5.87 1.31 -11.37
CA PHE A 85 -5.66 0.52 -10.15
C PHE A 85 -6.59 -0.71 -10.13
N PHE A 86 -7.88 -0.49 -10.34
CA PHE A 86 -8.87 -1.57 -10.37
C PHE A 86 -8.59 -2.60 -11.47
N ASN A 87 -8.25 -2.15 -12.68
CA ASN A 87 -7.86 -3.06 -13.77
C ASN A 87 -6.58 -3.86 -13.44
N SER A 88 -5.70 -3.31 -12.60
CA SER A 88 -4.47 -3.98 -12.17
C SER A 88 -4.69 -5.12 -11.16
N LEU A 89 -5.84 -5.22 -10.50
CA LEU A 89 -6.14 -6.27 -9.51
C LEU A 89 -6.22 -7.67 -10.13
N SER A 90 -6.72 -7.77 -11.36
CA SER A 90 -6.92 -9.06 -12.06
C SER A 90 -6.16 -9.16 -13.39
N THR A 91 -5.15 -8.30 -13.59
CA THR A 91 -4.24 -8.40 -14.73
C THR A 91 -3.31 -9.62 -14.58
N PRO A 92 -3.13 -10.45 -15.62
CA PRO A 92 -2.15 -11.54 -15.59
C PRO A 92 -0.73 -11.02 -15.29
N ILE A 93 -0.05 -11.67 -14.36
CA ILE A 93 1.34 -11.32 -14.02
C ILE A 93 2.25 -11.79 -15.17
N PRO A 94 3.14 -10.93 -15.71
CA PRO A 94 4.14 -11.36 -16.68
C PRO A 94 5.05 -12.44 -16.11
N THR A 95 4.93 -13.68 -16.60
CA THR A 95 5.78 -14.81 -16.20
C THR A 95 7.09 -14.81 -16.98
N ALA A 96 8.02 -13.93 -16.58
CA ALA A 96 9.39 -13.88 -17.09
C ALA A 96 10.40 -13.57 -15.96
N GLY A 97 11.61 -14.14 -16.07
CA GLY A 97 12.54 -14.27 -14.95
C GLY A 97 13.25 -13.00 -14.47
N LYS A 98 13.59 -13.01 -13.16
CA LYS A 98 14.42 -12.05 -12.39
C LYS A 98 13.94 -10.58 -12.33
N LYS A 99 13.81 -10.07 -11.09
CA LYS A 99 13.68 -8.64 -10.71
C LYS A 99 12.46 -7.88 -11.28
N VAL A 100 11.34 -8.54 -11.58
CA VAL A 100 10.06 -7.82 -11.73
C VAL A 100 9.64 -7.30 -10.34
N PRO A 101 9.35 -5.99 -10.15
CA PRO A 101 8.84 -5.48 -8.88
C PRO A 101 7.47 -6.11 -8.55
N PRO A 102 7.05 -6.16 -7.27
CA PRO A 102 5.75 -6.71 -6.93
C PRO A 102 4.62 -5.99 -7.65
N THR A 103 3.55 -6.72 -7.97
CA THR A 103 2.42 -6.20 -8.77
C THR A 103 1.15 -6.06 -7.95
N VAL A 104 0.26 -5.16 -8.38
CA VAL A 104 -1.09 -5.02 -7.77
C VAL A 104 -1.85 -6.35 -7.80
N ALA A 105 -1.73 -7.14 -8.88
CA ALA A 105 -2.30 -8.48 -8.97
C ALA A 105 -1.69 -9.47 -7.96
N SER A 106 -0.37 -9.40 -7.71
CA SER A 106 0.27 -10.25 -6.70
C SER A 106 -0.15 -9.91 -5.27
N TRP A 107 -0.47 -8.64 -4.99
CA TRP A 107 -1.09 -8.22 -3.73
C TRP A 107 -2.51 -8.76 -3.60
N TRP A 108 -3.32 -8.57 -4.64
CA TRP A 108 -4.72 -8.98 -4.69
C TRP A 108 -4.91 -10.49 -4.50
N ARG A 109 -3.96 -11.31 -5.00
CA ARG A 109 -3.93 -12.77 -4.79
C ARG A 109 -3.99 -13.18 -3.31
N THR A 110 -3.63 -12.31 -2.37
CA THR A 110 -3.78 -12.59 -0.94
C THR A 110 -5.25 -12.88 -0.56
N THR A 111 -6.24 -12.31 -1.28
CA THR A 111 -7.67 -12.63 -1.07
C THR A 111 -8.04 -14.09 -1.40
N GLU A 112 -7.20 -14.82 -2.15
CA GLU A 112 -7.37 -16.26 -2.44
C GLU A 112 -7.07 -17.16 -1.22
N SER A 113 -6.42 -16.65 -0.17
CA SER A 113 -6.24 -17.40 1.08
C SER A 113 -7.42 -17.29 2.04
N TYR A 114 -8.32 -16.33 1.85
CA TYR A 114 -9.55 -16.14 2.61
C TYR A 114 -10.63 -17.12 2.15
N LYS A 115 -10.49 -18.39 2.57
CA LYS A 115 -11.13 -19.58 1.98
C LYS A 115 -10.80 -19.76 0.50
N SER A 116 -10.94 -20.98 0.00
CA SER A 116 -10.63 -21.34 -1.39
C SER A 116 -11.46 -20.54 -2.41
N GLY A 117 -10.91 -20.39 -3.61
CA GLY A 117 -11.51 -19.65 -4.71
C GLY A 117 -10.93 -18.23 -4.87
N ALA A 118 -10.82 -17.80 -6.12
CA ALA A 118 -10.35 -16.46 -6.48
C ALA A 118 -11.50 -15.48 -6.69
N THR A 119 -11.18 -14.19 -6.66
CA THR A 119 -12.11 -13.10 -6.96
C THR A 119 -11.53 -12.26 -8.09
N ALA A 120 -12.14 -12.32 -9.27
CA ALA A 120 -11.74 -11.50 -10.41
C ALA A 120 -12.56 -10.20 -10.41
N ILE A 121 -11.87 -9.07 -10.49
CA ILE A 121 -12.48 -7.74 -10.50
C ILE A 121 -12.27 -7.10 -11.88
N SER A 122 -13.35 -6.52 -12.42
CA SER A 122 -13.35 -5.77 -13.67
C SER A 122 -14.00 -4.40 -13.47
N VAL A 123 -13.47 -3.35 -14.11
CA VAL A 123 -14.20 -2.05 -14.16
C VAL A 123 -15.28 -2.15 -15.22
N GLY A 124 -16.53 -1.97 -14.81
CA GLY A 124 -17.70 -1.96 -15.69
C GLY A 124 -18.16 -0.53 -15.97
N ARG A 125 -19.43 -0.25 -15.64
CA ARG A 125 -20.05 1.06 -15.87
C ARG A 125 -19.37 2.16 -15.04
N GLN A 126 -19.15 3.31 -15.65
CA GLN A 126 -18.78 4.53 -14.95
C GLN A 126 -19.91 5.56 -15.05
N VAL A 127 -20.16 6.29 -13.96
CA VAL A 127 -21.21 7.31 -13.87
C VAL A 127 -20.59 8.60 -13.34
N LEU A 128 -20.72 9.69 -14.08
CA LEU A 128 -20.22 11.01 -13.69
C LEU A 128 -21.37 11.85 -13.10
N MET A 129 -21.14 12.47 -11.94
CA MET A 129 -22.06 13.34 -11.23
C MET A 129 -21.34 14.62 -10.77
N ASP A 130 -20.85 15.39 -11.74
CA ASP A 130 -20.18 16.68 -11.57
C ASP A 130 -21.16 17.85 -11.34
N ARG A 131 -22.47 17.63 -11.51
CA ARG A 131 -23.55 18.61 -11.24
C ARG A 131 -24.12 18.55 -9.82
N TYR A 132 -23.54 17.76 -8.92
CA TYR A 132 -23.93 17.64 -7.50
C TYR A 132 -25.45 17.47 -7.26
N PRO A 133 -26.11 16.44 -7.83
CA PRO A 133 -27.57 16.28 -7.76
C PRO A 133 -28.15 16.11 -6.34
N LEU A 134 -27.31 15.88 -5.32
CA LEU A 134 -27.67 15.81 -3.90
C LEU A 134 -26.97 16.90 -3.07
N GLY A 135 -26.43 17.94 -3.71
CA GLY A 135 -25.60 18.99 -3.08
C GLY A 135 -24.14 18.57 -2.85
N LYS A 136 -23.34 19.47 -2.27
CA LYS A 136 -21.92 19.22 -1.94
C LYS A 136 -21.69 18.64 -0.54
N THR A 137 -22.73 18.53 0.27
CA THR A 137 -22.70 17.93 1.61
C THR A 137 -23.58 16.69 1.62
N LEU A 138 -22.99 15.52 1.85
CA LEU A 138 -23.66 14.23 1.78
C LEU A 138 -23.73 13.56 3.15
N THR A 139 -24.86 12.90 3.43
CA THR A 139 -25.03 12.01 4.58
C THR A 139 -24.76 10.55 4.20
N PRO A 140 -24.59 9.61 5.15
CA PRO A 140 -24.50 8.18 4.85
C PRO A 140 -25.76 7.62 4.15
N ARG A 141 -26.91 8.31 4.26
CA ARG A 141 -28.12 7.98 3.49
C ARG A 141 -27.95 8.33 2.01
N ASN A 142 -27.33 9.47 1.69
CA ASN A 142 -27.02 9.85 0.31
C ASN A 142 -26.01 8.89 -0.31
N ILE A 143 -24.97 8.47 0.41
CA ILE A 143 -24.01 7.45 -0.07
C ILE A 143 -24.71 6.14 -0.43
N ARG A 144 -25.62 5.64 0.42
CA ARG A 144 -26.43 4.44 0.11
C ARG A 144 -27.35 4.63 -1.09
N LEU A 145 -27.89 5.83 -1.31
CA LEU A 145 -28.71 6.15 -2.48
C LEU A 145 -27.85 6.17 -3.77
N LEU A 146 -26.68 6.81 -3.73
CA LEU A 146 -25.71 6.83 -4.83
C LEU A 146 -25.18 5.43 -5.14
N ALA A 147 -25.07 4.54 -4.16
CA ALA A 147 -24.67 3.15 -4.36
C ALA A 147 -25.71 2.31 -5.14
N THR A 148 -26.95 2.75 -5.28
CA THR A 148 -28.04 1.94 -5.84
C THR A 148 -27.91 1.44 -7.30
N PRO A 149 -27.10 2.02 -8.22
CA PRO A 149 -26.94 1.50 -9.58
C PRO A 149 -26.38 0.07 -9.66
N GLY A 150 -25.61 -0.38 -8.66
CA GLY A 150 -25.08 -1.74 -8.56
C GLY A 150 -26.01 -2.75 -7.88
N ARG A 151 -27.33 -2.51 -7.89
CA ARG A 151 -28.36 -3.40 -7.33
C ARG A 151 -28.60 -4.70 -8.13
N HIS A 152 -27.53 -5.27 -8.69
CA HIS A 152 -27.54 -6.45 -9.55
C HIS A 152 -26.57 -7.51 -9.03
N LYS A 153 -26.82 -8.77 -9.38
CA LYS A 153 -25.93 -9.88 -9.03
C LYS A 153 -24.53 -9.63 -9.60
N ASN A 154 -23.50 -9.93 -8.81
CA ASN A 154 -22.08 -9.78 -9.15
C ASN A 154 -21.63 -8.33 -9.50
N ILE A 155 -22.38 -7.31 -9.10
CA ILE A 155 -21.95 -5.91 -9.18
C ILE A 155 -21.63 -5.36 -7.80
N ILE A 156 -20.57 -4.57 -7.70
CA ILE A 156 -20.22 -3.77 -6.52
C ILE A 156 -20.23 -2.29 -6.96
N THR A 157 -20.98 -1.42 -6.30
CA THR A 157 -20.88 0.03 -6.57
C THR A 157 -19.76 0.64 -5.74
N VAL A 158 -18.88 1.40 -6.37
CA VAL A 158 -17.87 2.22 -5.69
C VAL A 158 -18.23 3.68 -5.88
N VAL A 159 -18.66 4.34 -4.80
CA VAL A 159 -18.95 5.77 -4.75
C VAL A 159 -17.66 6.52 -4.40
N LEU A 160 -17.23 7.41 -5.28
CA LEU A 160 -16.00 8.18 -5.15
C LEU A 160 -16.40 9.66 -5.02
N THR A 161 -16.10 10.30 -3.88
CA THR A 161 -16.41 11.73 -3.68
C THR A 161 -15.17 12.59 -3.83
N ALA A 162 -15.25 13.63 -4.66
CA ALA A 162 -14.15 14.54 -4.96
C ALA A 162 -13.78 15.42 -3.76
N ALA A 163 -12.64 16.11 -3.85
CA ALA A 163 -12.10 16.93 -2.75
C ALA A 163 -12.98 18.14 -2.40
N ASP A 164 -13.91 18.52 -3.29
CA ASP A 164 -14.84 19.61 -3.08
C ASP A 164 -16.22 19.14 -2.55
N VAL A 165 -16.30 17.89 -2.08
CA VAL A 165 -17.50 17.27 -1.50
C VAL A 165 -17.23 16.90 -0.05
N SER A 166 -18.09 17.36 0.85
CA SER A 166 -18.08 16.95 2.25
C SER A 166 -19.02 15.77 2.47
N VAL A 167 -18.62 14.81 3.29
CA VAL A 167 -19.46 13.68 3.71
C VAL A 167 -19.41 13.60 5.23
N GLU A 168 -20.57 13.49 5.86
CA GLU A 168 -20.72 13.36 7.31
C GLU A 168 -19.87 12.17 7.85
N GLY A 169 -18.99 12.46 8.82
CA GLY A 169 -18.08 11.48 9.43
C GLY A 169 -16.77 11.22 8.66
N PHE A 170 -16.65 11.71 7.41
CA PHE A 170 -15.37 11.74 6.71
C PHE A 170 -14.33 12.51 7.53
N CYS A 171 -13.07 12.08 7.50
CA CYS A 171 -11.98 12.71 8.25
C CYS A 171 -12.10 12.69 9.78
N MET A 172 -13.18 12.12 10.34
CA MET A 172 -13.36 12.00 11.80
C MET A 172 -13.30 10.53 12.23
N SER A 173 -14.20 9.71 11.68
CA SER A 173 -14.29 8.28 12.02
C SER A 173 -13.72 7.37 10.94
N SER A 174 -13.69 7.82 9.68
CA SER A 174 -13.21 7.00 8.55
C SER A 174 -12.78 7.84 7.34
N CYS A 175 -12.04 7.19 6.45
CA CYS A 175 -11.63 7.71 5.14
C CYS A 175 -12.52 7.19 3.99
N GLY A 176 -13.54 6.42 4.35
CA GLY A 176 -14.38 5.62 3.46
C GLY A 176 -15.00 4.46 4.24
N SER A 177 -15.95 3.77 3.65
CA SER A 177 -16.57 2.57 4.22
C SER A 177 -16.98 1.59 3.13
N HIS A 178 -17.14 0.33 3.49
CA HIS A 178 -17.92 -0.62 2.70
C HIS A 178 -19.13 -1.08 3.51
N GLY A 179 -20.06 -1.74 2.84
CA GLY A 179 -21.25 -2.28 3.47
C GLY A 179 -22.21 -2.79 2.41
N SER A 180 -23.43 -3.15 2.83
CA SER A 180 -24.37 -3.76 1.89
C SER A 180 -25.83 -3.48 2.22
N ALA A 181 -26.57 -3.07 1.19
CA ALA A 181 -27.96 -2.61 1.26
C ALA A 181 -28.93 -3.64 0.64
N ARG A 182 -30.19 -3.63 1.07
CA ARG A 182 -31.22 -4.56 0.57
C ARG A 182 -31.57 -4.27 -0.90
N LEU A 183 -31.82 -5.34 -1.66
CA LEU A 183 -32.39 -5.29 -3.01
C LEU A 183 -33.91 -5.15 -2.93
N PRO A 184 -34.52 -4.00 -3.29
CA PRO A 184 -35.96 -3.76 -3.04
C PRO A 184 -36.91 -4.68 -3.80
N TRP A 185 -36.45 -5.26 -4.93
CA TRP A 185 -37.27 -6.07 -5.84
C TRP A 185 -36.91 -7.56 -5.82
N SER A 186 -36.04 -7.99 -4.90
CA SER A 186 -35.67 -9.40 -4.82
C SER A 186 -36.78 -10.22 -4.16
N LYS A 187 -37.27 -11.25 -4.86
CA LYS A 187 -38.18 -12.25 -4.29
C LYS A 187 -37.51 -13.10 -3.21
N THR A 188 -36.18 -13.16 -3.18
CA THR A 188 -35.40 -13.80 -2.10
C THR A 188 -35.34 -12.87 -0.88
N ARG A 189 -35.97 -13.30 0.23
CA ARG A 189 -35.87 -12.62 1.54
C ARG A 189 -34.39 -12.40 1.89
N GLY A 190 -34.03 -11.15 2.18
CA GLY A 190 -32.69 -10.79 2.66
C GLY A 190 -31.61 -10.58 1.60
N ALA A 191 -31.92 -10.63 0.30
CA ALA A 191 -30.92 -10.36 -0.73
C ALA A 191 -30.34 -8.92 -0.61
N ARG A 192 -29.01 -8.82 -0.48
CA ARG A 192 -28.25 -7.57 -0.35
C ARG A 192 -27.33 -7.39 -1.57
N PHE A 193 -26.93 -6.15 -1.84
CA PHE A 193 -25.82 -5.83 -2.74
C PHE A 193 -24.72 -5.09 -1.97
N PRO A 194 -23.43 -5.41 -2.20
CA PRO A 194 -22.30 -4.70 -1.61
C PRO A 194 -22.05 -3.35 -2.29
N TYR A 195 -21.55 -2.39 -1.52
CA TYR A 195 -21.08 -1.11 -2.02
C TYR A 195 -19.90 -0.59 -1.19
N ILE A 196 -19.13 0.29 -1.79
CA ILE A 196 -17.96 0.95 -1.22
C ILE A 196 -18.13 2.46 -1.39
N TRP A 197 -17.64 3.24 -0.45
CA TRP A 197 -17.42 4.67 -0.59
C TRP A 197 -16.02 5.06 -0.12
N VAL A 198 -15.35 5.93 -0.88
CA VAL A 198 -14.09 6.60 -0.49
C VAL A 198 -14.16 8.07 -0.86
N GLY A 199 -13.69 8.93 0.05
CA GLY A 199 -13.55 10.37 -0.19
C GLY A 199 -12.12 10.79 -0.50
N ASN A 200 -11.97 11.79 -1.37
CA ASN A 200 -10.70 12.46 -1.58
C ASN A 200 -10.41 13.41 -0.41
N SER A 201 -9.34 13.12 0.33
CA SER A 201 -8.99 13.81 1.58
C SER A 201 -8.14 15.07 1.40
N ALA A 202 -7.69 15.40 0.18
CA ALA A 202 -6.68 16.42 -0.10
C ALA A 202 -6.92 17.78 0.55
N THR A 203 -8.17 18.19 0.67
CA THR A 203 -8.64 19.50 1.19
C THR A 203 -9.14 19.45 2.63
N GLN A 204 -9.40 18.27 3.19
CA GLN A 204 -10.09 18.10 4.47
C GLN A 204 -9.20 17.44 5.54
N CYS A 205 -8.47 16.38 5.21
CA CYS A 205 -7.62 15.66 6.16
C CYS A 205 -6.51 14.83 5.49
N PRO A 206 -5.64 15.43 4.65
CA PRO A 206 -4.61 14.67 3.94
C PRO A 206 -3.67 13.94 4.94
N GLY A 207 -3.40 14.53 6.11
CA GLY A 207 -2.60 13.90 7.16
C GLY A 207 -3.22 12.65 7.81
N GLN A 208 -4.53 12.43 7.70
CA GLN A 208 -5.18 11.22 8.24
C GLN A 208 -5.45 10.20 7.14
N CYS A 209 -6.07 10.64 6.04
CA CYS A 209 -6.59 9.75 5.01
C CYS A 209 -5.70 9.64 3.75
N ALA A 210 -4.59 10.37 3.69
CA ALA A 210 -3.54 10.20 2.68
C ALA A 210 -2.16 9.95 3.29
N TRP A 211 -2.07 9.59 4.58
CA TRP A 211 -0.83 9.06 5.15
C TRP A 211 -0.43 7.76 4.41
N PRO A 212 0.84 7.56 4.02
CA PRO A 212 2.05 8.31 4.43
C PRO A 212 2.49 9.44 3.50
N PHE A 213 1.66 9.88 2.55
CA PHE A 213 1.97 10.94 1.58
C PHE A 213 1.77 12.37 2.09
N HIS A 214 1.26 12.52 3.32
CA HIS A 214 1.16 13.79 4.03
C HIS A 214 1.59 13.61 5.49
N ARG A 215 2.02 14.69 6.15
CA ARG A 215 2.39 14.66 7.57
C ARG A 215 1.15 14.27 8.41
N PRO A 216 1.27 13.32 9.35
CA PRO A 216 0.14 12.90 10.16
C PRO A 216 -0.22 13.95 11.21
N ILE A 217 -1.50 14.01 11.57
CA ILE A 217 -2.01 14.97 12.57
C ILE A 217 -1.42 14.69 13.96
N TYR A 218 -1.17 13.41 14.27
CA TYR A 218 -0.60 12.93 15.53
C TYR A 218 0.46 11.85 15.27
N GLY A 219 1.32 11.60 16.27
CA GLY A 219 2.40 10.62 16.16
C GLY A 219 3.66 11.15 15.45
N PRO A 220 4.60 10.26 15.08
CA PRO A 220 5.89 10.65 14.51
C PRO A 220 5.78 11.55 13.27
N GLN A 221 6.42 12.72 13.34
CA GLN A 221 6.42 13.74 12.28
C GLN A 221 7.52 13.50 11.26
N SER A 222 7.69 12.25 10.82
CA SER A 222 8.64 11.88 9.77
C SER A 222 8.30 12.59 8.45
N PRO A 223 9.30 12.90 7.59
CA PRO A 223 9.04 13.44 6.26
C PRO A 223 8.08 12.53 5.47
N PRO A 224 7.01 13.08 4.86
CA PRO A 224 6.07 12.27 4.08
C PRO A 224 6.74 11.58 2.90
N LEU A 225 6.20 10.43 2.52
CA LEU A 225 6.58 9.76 1.28
C LEU A 225 6.11 10.55 0.06
N VAL A 226 6.83 10.44 -1.05
CA VAL A 226 6.44 11.10 -2.30
C VAL A 226 5.35 10.28 -2.98
N ALA A 227 4.18 10.90 -3.20
CA ALA A 227 3.01 10.28 -3.80
C ALA A 227 3.29 9.77 -5.24
N PRO A 228 3.09 8.47 -5.54
CA PRO A 228 3.59 7.86 -6.77
C PRO A 228 2.90 8.32 -8.05
N ASN A 229 1.70 8.88 -7.96
CA ASN A 229 0.98 9.47 -9.10
C ASN A 229 0.97 11.02 -9.07
N ARG A 230 1.76 11.63 -8.17
CA ARG A 230 1.86 13.09 -7.96
C ARG A 230 0.54 13.76 -7.53
N ASP A 231 -0.41 12.98 -7.00
CA ASP A 231 -1.66 13.48 -6.43
C ASP A 231 -1.88 12.80 -5.07
N VAL A 232 -1.53 13.52 -4.00
CA VAL A 232 -1.65 13.06 -2.61
C VAL A 232 -3.07 12.60 -2.28
N GLY A 233 -4.09 13.29 -2.80
CA GLY A 233 -5.48 12.95 -2.57
C GLY A 233 -5.86 11.62 -3.19
N ILE A 234 -5.55 11.44 -4.47
CA ILE A 234 -5.88 10.21 -5.21
C ILE A 234 -5.00 9.03 -4.79
N ASP A 235 -3.71 9.23 -4.51
CA ASP A 235 -2.85 8.16 -3.97
C ASP A 235 -3.33 7.73 -2.56
N GLY A 236 -3.82 8.67 -1.75
CA GLY A 236 -4.55 8.36 -0.51
C GLY A 236 -5.87 7.61 -0.74
N MET A 237 -6.65 7.98 -1.76
CA MET A 237 -7.85 7.22 -2.15
C MET A 237 -7.49 5.78 -2.56
N VAL A 238 -6.38 5.55 -3.28
CA VAL A 238 -5.97 4.18 -3.67
C VAL A 238 -5.68 3.31 -2.46
N ILE A 239 -5.01 3.84 -1.42
CA ILE A 239 -4.79 3.11 -0.15
C ILE A 239 -6.14 2.69 0.47
N ASN A 240 -7.09 3.62 0.56
CA ASN A 240 -8.40 3.35 1.15
C ASN A 240 -9.26 2.41 0.29
N LEU A 241 -9.19 2.52 -1.04
CA LEU A 241 -9.85 1.60 -1.96
C LEU A 241 -9.26 0.20 -1.86
N ALA A 242 -7.93 0.05 -1.77
CA ALA A 242 -7.30 -1.23 -1.52
C ALA A 242 -7.83 -1.88 -0.23
N THR A 243 -7.85 -1.13 0.87
CA THR A 243 -8.41 -1.58 2.15
C THR A 243 -9.86 -2.06 2.04
N LEU A 244 -10.73 -1.21 1.50
CA LEU A 244 -12.18 -1.45 1.52
C LEU A 244 -12.62 -2.48 0.47
N VAL A 245 -11.92 -2.61 -0.66
CA VAL A 245 -12.22 -3.62 -1.68
C VAL A 245 -11.82 -5.01 -1.20
N ALA A 246 -10.69 -5.13 -0.49
CA ALA A 246 -10.32 -6.36 0.18
C ALA A 246 -11.36 -6.72 1.26
N GLY A 247 -11.68 -5.79 2.16
CA GLY A 247 -12.75 -5.96 3.16
C GLY A 247 -14.09 -6.37 2.56
N THR A 248 -14.49 -5.76 1.45
CA THR A 248 -15.75 -6.08 0.73
C THR A 248 -15.77 -7.52 0.21
N VAL A 249 -14.65 -8.07 -0.28
CA VAL A 249 -14.64 -9.45 -0.80
C VAL A 249 -14.49 -10.50 0.30
N THR A 250 -13.85 -10.14 1.43
CA THR A 250 -13.64 -11.03 2.59
C THR A 250 -14.73 -10.91 3.66
N ASN A 251 -15.55 -9.86 3.65
CA ASN A 251 -16.61 -9.58 4.63
C ASN A 251 -17.79 -8.75 4.05
N PRO A 252 -18.40 -9.10 2.91
CA PRO A 252 -19.43 -8.28 2.22
C PRO A 252 -20.71 -7.98 3.02
N TYR A 253 -21.01 -8.79 4.04
CA TYR A 253 -22.29 -8.79 4.75
C TYR A 253 -22.14 -8.84 6.28
N ASP A 254 -21.00 -8.38 6.81
CA ASP A 254 -20.73 -8.25 8.24
C ASP A 254 -20.64 -9.60 8.99
N GLN A 255 -20.30 -10.69 8.28
CA GLN A 255 -20.28 -12.10 8.75
C GLN A 255 -19.14 -12.95 8.11
N GLY A 256 -18.19 -12.33 7.41
CA GLY A 256 -17.04 -13.00 6.77
C GLY A 256 -15.84 -13.11 7.71
N PHE A 257 -14.70 -12.57 7.31
CA PHE A 257 -13.48 -12.52 8.13
C PHE A 257 -13.33 -11.20 8.88
N PHE A 258 -13.37 -11.22 10.22
CA PHE A 258 -13.07 -10.06 11.06
C PHE A 258 -12.72 -10.41 12.52
N GLN A 259 -12.14 -9.45 13.24
CA GLN A 259 -11.91 -9.47 14.69
C GLN A 259 -12.36 -8.15 15.32
N GLY A 260 -12.87 -8.20 16.56
CA GLY A 260 -13.26 -7.01 17.33
C GLY A 260 -14.75 -6.67 17.27
N PRO A 261 -15.15 -5.50 17.80
CA PRO A 261 -16.55 -5.09 17.90
C PRO A 261 -17.14 -4.78 16.52
N LYS A 262 -18.46 -4.96 16.38
CA LYS A 262 -19.18 -4.76 15.10
C LYS A 262 -19.13 -3.32 14.59
N GLU A 263 -18.93 -2.37 15.51
CA GLU A 263 -18.86 -0.93 15.25
C GLU A 263 -17.51 -0.52 14.65
N ALA A 264 -16.45 -1.32 14.87
CA ALA A 264 -15.10 -1.06 14.38
C ALA A 264 -14.31 -2.38 14.17
N PRO A 265 -14.75 -3.26 13.25
CA PRO A 265 -14.07 -4.53 13.01
C PRO A 265 -12.70 -4.33 12.33
N LEU A 266 -11.70 -5.07 12.82
CA LEU A 266 -10.48 -5.32 12.06
C LEU A 266 -10.79 -6.37 11.01
N GLU A 267 -10.48 -6.06 9.76
CA GLU A 267 -10.70 -6.89 8.57
C GLU A 267 -9.40 -7.09 7.80
N ALA A 268 -9.46 -7.74 6.64
CA ALA A 268 -8.32 -8.21 5.86
C ALA A 268 -7.14 -7.23 5.72
N VAL A 269 -7.41 -5.93 5.61
CA VAL A 269 -6.38 -4.89 5.47
C VAL A 269 -6.38 -3.90 6.64
N SER A 270 -7.54 -3.58 7.25
CA SER A 270 -7.58 -2.68 8.42
C SER A 270 -6.88 -3.28 9.65
N ALA A 271 -6.83 -4.61 9.76
CA ALA A 271 -5.98 -5.36 10.68
C ALA A 271 -4.47 -5.02 10.55
N CYS A 272 -4.05 -4.55 9.39
CA CYS A 272 -2.66 -4.27 9.04
C CYS A 272 -2.37 -2.77 8.86
N THR A 273 -3.18 -1.92 9.48
CA THR A 273 -3.15 -0.46 9.32
C THR A 273 -1.74 0.12 9.44
N GLY A 274 -1.35 0.88 8.43
CA GLY A 274 -0.09 1.63 8.38
C GLY A 274 1.15 0.84 7.95
N MET A 275 1.05 -0.47 7.75
CA MET A 275 2.16 -1.29 7.23
C MET A 275 2.12 -1.33 5.70
N PHE A 276 3.22 -0.91 5.05
CA PHE A 276 3.36 -0.94 3.58
C PHE A 276 4.61 -1.69 3.11
N GLY A 277 5.64 -1.79 3.95
CA GLY A 277 6.91 -2.48 3.66
C GLY A 277 7.44 -3.28 4.86
N SER A 278 8.52 -4.02 4.67
CA SER A 278 9.14 -4.78 5.77
C SER A 278 9.69 -3.86 6.87
N GLY A 279 9.63 -4.31 8.12
CA GLY A 279 10.07 -3.50 9.28
C GLY A 279 9.18 -2.28 9.56
N ALA A 280 7.93 -2.26 9.09
CA ALA A 280 6.96 -1.23 9.45
C ALA A 280 6.61 -1.26 10.95
N PHE A 281 6.38 -0.07 11.53
CA PHE A 281 5.96 0.12 12.92
C PHE A 281 5.17 1.44 13.04
N PRO A 282 4.50 1.74 14.17
CA PRO A 282 3.69 2.97 14.29
C PRO A 282 4.46 4.25 13.92
N GLY A 283 4.02 4.93 12.86
CA GLY A 283 4.66 6.14 12.31
C GLY A 283 5.77 5.90 11.28
N TYR A 284 6.12 4.64 10.98
CA TYR A 284 7.03 4.27 9.90
C TYR A 284 6.37 3.25 8.96
N PRO A 285 6.12 3.60 7.67
CA PRO A 285 5.39 2.75 6.74
C PRO A 285 6.14 1.45 6.34
N GLY A 286 7.39 1.28 6.76
CA GLY A 286 8.26 0.17 6.38
C GLY A 286 9.14 0.47 5.17
N ASN A 287 10.02 -0.48 4.85
CA ASN A 287 10.93 -0.39 3.72
C ASN A 287 10.15 -0.57 2.40
N VAL A 288 10.06 0.51 1.62
CA VAL A 288 9.35 0.56 0.32
C VAL A 288 10.30 0.97 -0.80
N LEU A 289 9.92 0.71 -2.05
CA LEU A 289 10.72 1.07 -3.22
C LEU A 289 10.62 2.58 -3.48
N THR A 290 11.73 3.17 -3.95
CA THR A 290 11.79 4.59 -4.34
C THR A 290 12.19 4.69 -5.80
N ASP A 291 11.44 5.46 -6.59
CA ASP A 291 11.77 5.78 -7.96
C ASP A 291 13.02 6.68 -8.03
N PRO A 292 14.06 6.31 -8.79
CA PRO A 292 15.33 7.07 -8.79
C PRO A 292 15.20 8.47 -9.40
N VAL A 293 14.23 8.70 -10.29
CA VAL A 293 14.02 9.96 -11.02
C VAL A 293 13.01 10.85 -10.30
N THR A 294 11.81 10.33 -10.06
CA THR A 294 10.68 11.08 -9.49
C THR A 294 10.66 11.09 -7.96
N LYS A 295 11.49 10.27 -7.31
CA LYS A 295 11.53 10.02 -5.85
C LYS A 295 10.23 9.44 -5.26
N ALA A 296 9.24 9.13 -6.10
CA ALA A 296 8.00 8.45 -5.77
C ALA A 296 8.24 7.17 -4.94
N SER A 297 7.52 7.02 -3.84
CA SER A 297 7.55 5.82 -3.00
C SER A 297 6.42 4.86 -3.38
N TYR A 298 6.73 3.59 -3.56
CA TYR A 298 5.79 2.58 -4.04
C TYR A 298 6.19 1.17 -3.56
N ASN A 299 5.24 0.24 -3.60
CA ASN A 299 5.53 -1.19 -3.39
C ASN A 299 4.88 -2.10 -4.45
N ALA A 300 3.97 -1.54 -5.26
CA ALA A 300 3.27 -2.25 -6.33
C ALA A 300 3.40 -1.52 -7.67
N VAL A 301 3.48 -2.30 -8.76
CA VAL A 301 3.29 -1.83 -10.14
C VAL A 301 2.02 -2.45 -10.73
N GLY A 302 1.20 -1.61 -11.36
CA GLY A 302 0.00 -2.02 -12.08
C GLY A 302 0.13 -1.91 -13.60
N ILE A 303 -1.01 -1.90 -14.29
CA ILE A 303 -1.07 -1.69 -15.74
C ILE A 303 -0.44 -0.35 -16.13
N ARG A 304 0.02 -0.25 -17.38
CA ARG A 304 0.72 0.94 -17.91
C ARG A 304 1.95 1.36 -17.08
N LEU A 305 2.53 0.41 -16.33
CA LEU A 305 3.64 0.63 -15.37
C LEU A 305 3.31 1.65 -14.25
N ARG A 306 2.02 1.91 -13.99
CA ARG A 306 1.61 2.84 -12.93
C ARG A 306 2.01 2.30 -11.57
N LYS A 307 2.57 3.18 -10.73
CA LYS A 307 3.10 2.85 -9.41
C LYS A 307 2.06 3.13 -8.33
N TYR A 308 2.04 2.28 -7.31
CA TYR A 308 1.13 2.40 -6.17
C TYR A 308 1.81 1.99 -4.87
N LEU A 309 1.29 2.52 -3.78
CA LEU A 309 1.60 2.06 -2.43
C LEU A 309 0.34 1.37 -1.88
N LEU A 310 0.43 0.06 -1.65
CA LEU A 310 -0.68 -0.76 -1.17
C LEU A 310 -0.41 -1.22 0.26
N PRO A 311 -1.38 -1.11 1.19
CA PRO A 311 -1.22 -1.57 2.57
C PRO A 311 -1.02 -3.10 2.61
N ALA A 312 -0.36 -3.58 3.66
CA ALA A 312 -0.26 -5.00 3.95
C ALA A 312 -1.66 -5.63 4.11
N MET A 313 -1.78 -6.91 3.79
CA MET A 313 -3.01 -7.68 3.99
C MET A 313 -2.72 -8.84 4.93
N TRP A 314 -3.58 -9.06 5.92
CA TRP A 314 -3.48 -10.20 6.82
C TRP A 314 -3.60 -11.48 5.99
N ASN A 315 -2.79 -12.49 6.29
CA ASN A 315 -2.77 -13.72 5.51
C ASN A 315 -3.23 -14.90 6.39
N PRO A 316 -4.46 -15.42 6.17
CA PRO A 316 -5.01 -16.58 6.89
C PRO A 316 -4.13 -17.84 6.93
N LYS A 317 -3.15 -17.98 6.03
CA LYS A 317 -2.22 -19.13 6.01
C LYS A 317 -1.00 -18.95 6.92
N THR A 318 -0.64 -17.72 7.28
CA THR A 318 0.55 -17.41 8.09
C THR A 318 0.21 -16.65 9.38
N SER A 319 -1.05 -16.26 9.58
CA SER A 319 -1.53 -15.45 10.71
C SER A 319 -0.73 -14.16 10.92
N GLN A 320 -0.30 -13.53 9.82
CA GLN A 320 0.54 -12.34 9.82
C GLN A 320 0.13 -11.37 8.71
N CYS A 321 0.44 -10.08 8.89
CA CYS A 321 0.29 -9.06 7.86
C CYS A 321 1.38 -9.18 6.78
N ALA A 322 0.99 -9.62 5.58
CA ALA A 322 1.89 -9.79 4.45
C ALA A 322 2.09 -8.47 3.70
N THR A 323 3.35 -8.05 3.55
CA THR A 323 3.77 -6.90 2.73
C THR A 323 4.25 -7.36 1.36
N LEU A 324 4.07 -6.52 0.33
CA LEU A 324 4.64 -6.78 -0.99
C LEU A 324 6.17 -6.71 -0.92
N GLY A 325 6.83 -7.77 -1.40
CA GLY A 325 8.28 -7.94 -1.27
C GLY A 325 8.73 -8.59 0.06
N GLY A 326 7.81 -8.78 1.02
CA GLY A 326 8.00 -9.65 2.18
C GLY A 326 7.86 -11.12 1.80
N ALA A 327 8.73 -11.62 0.92
CA ALA A 327 8.82 -13.04 0.66
C ALA A 327 9.44 -13.73 1.88
N HIS A 328 8.60 -14.17 2.83
CA HIS A 328 8.99 -15.20 3.79
C HIS A 328 9.28 -16.47 2.98
N LEU A 329 10.55 -16.61 2.62
CA LEU A 329 11.11 -17.81 2.03
C LEU A 329 11.07 -18.87 3.13
N LEU A 330 10.00 -19.67 3.18
CA LEU A 330 9.90 -20.86 4.04
C LEU A 330 10.84 -21.96 3.51
N ILE A 331 12.14 -21.65 3.52
CA ILE A 331 13.18 -22.67 3.61
C ILE A 331 13.09 -23.22 5.04
N ARG A 332 13.17 -24.55 5.16
CA ARG A 332 13.06 -25.25 6.44
C ARG A 332 14.10 -24.72 7.43
N GLY A 333 13.62 -24.05 8.48
CA GLY A 333 14.34 -23.93 9.75
C GLY A 333 15.65 -23.14 9.74
N GLU A 334 15.68 -21.92 9.18
CA GLU A 334 16.63 -20.89 9.63
C GLU A 334 16.17 -19.47 9.24
N LEU A 335 16.33 -18.51 10.14
CA LEU A 335 15.96 -17.10 9.92
C LEU A 335 17.03 -16.39 9.10
N CYS A 336 16.81 -16.24 7.79
CA CYS A 336 17.59 -15.34 6.93
C CYS A 336 16.71 -14.18 6.45
N GLU A 337 17.01 -12.96 6.89
CA GLU A 337 16.45 -11.74 6.29
C GLU A 337 16.99 -11.58 4.86
N ALA A 338 16.10 -11.74 3.87
CA ALA A 338 16.39 -11.34 2.50
C ALA A 338 16.35 -9.80 2.38
N SER A 339 17.43 -9.14 2.81
CA SER A 339 17.61 -7.71 2.60
C SER A 339 17.70 -7.38 1.10
N TRP A 340 16.94 -6.37 0.66
CA TRP A 340 16.97 -5.93 -0.73
C TRP A 340 18.30 -5.23 -1.03
N PRO A 341 19.12 -5.71 -1.99
CA PRO A 341 20.35 -5.03 -2.36
C PRO A 341 20.01 -3.68 -2.98
N ARG A 342 20.48 -2.60 -2.33
CA ARG A 342 20.42 -1.23 -2.81
C ARG A 342 20.98 -1.18 -4.24
N LEU A 343 20.21 -0.64 -5.19
CA LEU A 343 20.68 -0.40 -6.55
C LEU A 343 21.78 0.68 -6.50
N GLU A 344 23.04 0.24 -6.58
CA GLU A 344 24.18 1.14 -6.84
C GLU A 344 23.99 1.82 -8.20
N SER A 345 24.33 3.10 -8.27
CA SER A 345 24.19 3.90 -9.49
C SER A 345 25.24 3.50 -10.53
N GLU A 346 24.99 3.78 -11.82
CA GLU A 346 25.99 3.56 -12.87
C GLU A 346 27.28 4.38 -12.61
N THR A 347 27.15 5.52 -11.93
CA THR A 347 28.25 6.33 -11.40
C THR A 347 29.10 5.60 -10.34
N ASP A 348 28.50 4.81 -9.45
CA ASP A 348 29.24 4.01 -8.46
C ASP A 348 30.03 2.87 -9.14
N GLN A 349 29.46 2.26 -10.18
CA GLN A 349 30.16 1.26 -10.99
C GLN A 349 31.32 1.85 -11.79
N ALA A 350 31.18 3.09 -12.29
CA ALA A 350 32.26 3.80 -12.97
C ALA A 350 33.43 4.14 -12.02
N LEU A 351 33.13 4.53 -10.77
CA LEU A 351 34.14 4.80 -9.74
C LEU A 351 34.89 3.54 -9.31
N LYS A 352 34.19 2.42 -9.08
CA LYS A 352 34.83 1.12 -8.76
C LYS A 352 35.72 0.61 -9.91
N ARG A 353 35.32 0.78 -11.17
CA ARG A 353 36.15 0.43 -12.34
C ARG A 353 37.41 1.28 -12.47
N LYS A 354 37.36 2.58 -12.13
CA LYS A 354 38.56 3.43 -12.08
C LYS A 354 39.52 3.00 -10.97
N GLY A 355 39.03 2.68 -9.76
CA GLY A 355 39.85 2.22 -8.64
C GLY A 355 40.58 0.88 -8.88
N GLN A 356 39.99 -0.03 -9.66
CA GLN A 356 40.66 -1.29 -10.03
C GLN A 356 41.73 -1.13 -11.12
N HIS A 357 41.71 -0.03 -11.88
CA HIS A 357 42.74 0.23 -12.91
C HIS A 357 43.99 0.90 -12.37
N THR A 358 43.91 1.66 -11.28
CA THR A 358 45.09 2.19 -10.57
C THR A 358 45.83 1.07 -9.84
N LEU A 359 45.14 0.22 -9.08
CA LEU A 359 45.74 -0.91 -8.34
C LEU A 359 46.42 -1.99 -9.21
N LYS A 360 46.26 -1.96 -10.55
CA LYS A 360 46.91 -2.89 -11.48
C LYS A 360 48.15 -2.33 -12.18
N ARG A 361 48.56 -1.07 -11.94
CA ARG A 361 49.79 -0.50 -12.52
C ARG A 361 51.03 -0.71 -11.64
N ASP A 362 50.87 -0.87 -10.33
CA ASP A 362 51.99 -0.88 -9.39
C ASP A 362 52.57 -2.30 -9.11
N ALA A 363 52.22 -3.28 -9.95
CA ALA A 363 52.57 -4.69 -9.76
C ALA A 363 53.30 -5.31 -10.98
N LYS A 364 54.23 -4.56 -11.60
CA LYS A 364 55.19 -5.06 -12.60
C LYS A 364 56.50 -4.26 -12.60
N ASP A 365 57.31 -4.44 -11.57
CA ASP A 365 58.77 -4.49 -11.76
C ASP A 365 59.42 -5.36 -10.67
N GLY A 366 60.49 -6.09 -11.02
CA GLY A 366 61.08 -7.11 -10.12
C GLY A 366 61.64 -8.33 -10.84
N SER A 367 62.74 -8.16 -11.56
CA SER A 367 63.41 -9.21 -12.35
C SER A 367 64.58 -9.89 -11.62
N VAL A 368 64.62 -11.22 -11.57
CA VAL A 368 65.86 -12.03 -11.36
C VAL A 368 65.78 -13.33 -12.21
N PRO A 369 66.85 -13.78 -12.94
CA PRO A 369 66.76 -14.87 -13.92
C PRO A 369 67.61 -16.13 -13.60
N ARG A 370 67.27 -17.29 -14.23
CA ARG A 370 68.12 -18.44 -14.66
C ARG A 370 67.24 -19.67 -15.05
N PRO A 371 67.75 -20.72 -15.74
CA PRO A 371 68.67 -20.76 -16.89
C PRO A 371 68.07 -21.57 -18.08
N LYS A 372 68.85 -21.81 -19.15
CA LYS A 372 68.41 -22.47 -20.42
C LYS A 372 68.85 -23.95 -20.55
N THR A 373 67.99 -24.79 -21.13
CA THR A 373 68.27 -25.98 -21.97
C THR A 373 67.02 -26.21 -22.86
N ALA A 374 67.05 -26.15 -24.20
CA ALA A 374 67.50 -27.14 -25.19
C ALA A 374 66.77 -28.51 -25.12
N ARG A 375 66.30 -29.19 -26.19
CA ARG A 375 65.92 -28.92 -27.62
C ARG A 375 65.72 -30.31 -28.29
N THR A 376 64.53 -30.61 -28.85
CA THR A 376 64.23 -31.66 -29.88
C THR A 376 62.81 -31.32 -30.43
N ARG A 377 62.46 -31.20 -31.73
CA ARG A 377 62.48 -32.13 -32.91
C ARG A 377 61.72 -33.45 -32.62
N GLU A 378 60.81 -33.98 -33.47
CA GLU A 378 60.48 -33.72 -34.89
C GLU A 378 59.14 -34.41 -35.34
N TYR A 379 58.63 -34.08 -36.56
CA TYR A 379 57.59 -34.78 -37.39
C TYR A 379 56.17 -35.10 -36.82
N GLY A 380 55.07 -35.14 -37.61
CA GLY A 380 54.90 -34.93 -39.06
C GLY A 380 53.44 -34.94 -39.59
N LYS A 381 53.30 -34.72 -40.92
CA LYS A 381 52.14 -34.62 -41.85
C LYS A 381 50.79 -35.31 -41.57
N GLY A 382 49.70 -34.75 -42.14
CA GLY A 382 48.44 -35.48 -42.44
C GLY A 382 47.34 -34.65 -43.14
N GLU A 383 46.61 -35.27 -44.07
CA GLU A 383 45.57 -34.67 -44.95
C GLU A 383 44.38 -35.66 -45.07
N GLY A 384 43.13 -35.32 -45.45
CA GLY A 384 42.48 -34.06 -45.86
C GLY A 384 40.95 -34.28 -46.02
N VAL A 385 40.14 -33.29 -46.44
CA VAL A 385 39.44 -33.20 -47.76
C VAL A 385 38.02 -32.59 -47.57
N ARG A 386 37.44 -32.09 -48.68
CA ARG A 386 36.20 -31.28 -48.89
C ARG A 386 34.84 -31.91 -48.54
N GLY A 387 33.84 -31.04 -48.39
CA GLY A 387 32.38 -31.31 -48.58
C GLY A 387 31.53 -30.10 -48.13
N ILE A 388 31.38 -29.02 -48.92
CA ILE A 388 30.32 -28.77 -49.94
C ILE A 388 28.88 -29.00 -49.44
N GLY A 389 28.11 -27.90 -49.34
CA GLY A 389 26.65 -27.87 -49.16
C GLY A 389 26.17 -26.40 -49.15
N ARG A 390 25.28 -26.00 -50.07
CA ARG A 390 25.00 -24.58 -50.38
C ARG A 390 23.58 -24.42 -50.94
N TRP A 391 22.99 -23.24 -50.76
CA TRP A 391 21.72 -22.71 -51.34
C TRP A 391 20.39 -22.93 -50.59
N ALA A 392 19.51 -21.93 -50.78
CA ALA A 392 18.13 -21.75 -50.31
C ALA A 392 17.28 -21.32 -51.55
N PRO A 393 16.14 -20.57 -51.48
CA PRO A 393 14.91 -20.64 -50.66
C PRO A 393 13.57 -20.62 -51.49
N SER A 394 12.40 -20.69 -50.82
CA SER A 394 11.07 -20.11 -51.23
C SER A 394 10.27 -20.73 -52.42
N PRO A 395 8.98 -20.36 -52.72
CA PRO A 395 7.88 -19.71 -51.95
C PRO A 395 6.43 -20.31 -52.14
N SER A 396 5.40 -19.63 -51.57
CA SER A 396 3.94 -19.60 -51.96
C SER A 396 3.04 -20.79 -51.55
N MET A 397 1.69 -20.72 -51.43
CA MET A 397 0.63 -19.75 -51.85
C MET A 397 -0.46 -19.54 -50.75
N ALA A 398 -1.43 -18.64 -50.99
CA ALA A 398 -2.60 -18.35 -50.14
C ALA A 398 -3.94 -18.71 -50.82
N VAL A 399 -4.99 -19.06 -50.05
CA VAL A 399 -6.43 -19.03 -50.44
C VAL A 399 -7.33 -18.77 -49.21
N GLU A 400 -8.36 -17.95 -49.40
CA GLU A 400 -9.57 -17.71 -48.56
C GLU A 400 -10.79 -17.71 -49.53
N PRO A 401 -12.08 -17.61 -49.11
CA PRO A 401 -12.81 -18.25 -47.99
C PRO A 401 -14.15 -18.90 -48.46
N VAL A 402 -14.93 -19.52 -47.54
CA VAL A 402 -16.41 -19.83 -47.54
C VAL A 402 -16.72 -21.01 -46.57
N GLY A 403 -17.89 -21.16 -45.92
CA GLY A 403 -19.02 -20.22 -45.71
C GLY A 403 -20.39 -20.88 -45.37
N HIS A 404 -21.00 -20.45 -44.25
CA HIS A 404 -22.42 -20.57 -43.83
C HIS A 404 -23.09 -21.92 -43.38
N LEU A 405 -24.03 -21.73 -42.41
CA LEU A 405 -25.14 -22.58 -41.94
C LEU A 405 -24.74 -23.82 -41.08
N THR A 406 -25.45 -24.17 -40.00
CA THR A 406 -26.78 -23.72 -39.48
C THR A 406 -26.74 -23.13 -38.08
#